data_AF-A0A9P7IVW3-F1
#
_entry.id   AF-A0A9P7IVW3-F1
#
_cell.length_a   1.000
_cell.length_b   1.000
_cell.length_c   1.000
_cell.angle_alpha   90.00
_cell.angle_beta   90.00
_cell.angle_gamma   90.00
#
_symmetry.space_group_name_H-M   'P 1'
#
loop_
_entity.id
_entity.type
_entity.pdbx_description
1 polymer ?
#
loop_
_entity_poly.entity_id
_entity_poly.type
_entity_poly.pdbx_seq_one_letter_code
_entity_poly.pdbx_strand_id
1 'polypeptide(L)'
;MVATSFIVQLALLPCLVLGSSLAPRAKGFDYDSLTLREVGARNTLDWRVWLEKDGQPISFWHDIPLYPEKGNNRIVSYVVEIPRWTDGKIETRRDEPLNPIFHDDKKKAPRFVESVWPHKSYPFHYGSIPQTWESPNFDHDFTGYPGDNDPIDLFDITEAPAHVGQVKSVKILGGLALNDGGETDWKVIAIDTKDPLAALVDSVEDLEKYRPGLAKTFYNWFTYYKVARGDSVLEIVGGDYQNAKFMAKTIKSSHGDWQDLVRGKVDSNEINYNQTSTKSYKSYVKSKDATKKFDIPAKSNVLPAAERPAKYDLWYYLDKDYKLIQLPKN
;
A
#
# COMPACT_ATOMS: atom_id res chain seq x y z
N MET A 1 -19.49 -1.31 -82.31
CA MET A 1 -20.02 -0.84 -81.01
C MET A 1 -21.07 -1.85 -80.55
N VAL A 2 -20.63 -2.92 -79.87
CA VAL A 2 -21.49 -3.88 -79.18
C VAL A 2 -20.72 -4.26 -77.91
N ALA A 3 -21.25 -3.91 -76.75
CA ALA A 3 -20.61 -4.10 -75.45
C ALA A 3 -21.13 -5.39 -74.79
N THR A 4 -20.20 -6.23 -74.36
CA THR A 4 -20.39 -7.43 -73.54
C THR A 4 -20.58 -7.04 -72.08
N SER A 5 -21.65 -7.52 -71.44
CA SER A 5 -21.91 -7.35 -70.00
C SER A 5 -21.57 -8.64 -69.26
N PHE A 6 -20.63 -8.58 -68.32
CA PHE A 6 -20.33 -9.63 -67.36
C PHE A 6 -21.22 -9.47 -66.11
N ILE A 7 -21.88 -10.55 -65.70
CA ILE A 7 -22.61 -10.65 -64.42
C ILE A 7 -21.69 -11.34 -63.41
N VAL A 8 -21.38 -10.66 -62.31
CA VAL A 8 -20.67 -11.23 -61.15
C VAL A 8 -21.72 -11.63 -60.12
N GLN A 9 -21.85 -12.94 -59.83
CA GLN A 9 -22.63 -13.45 -58.71
C GLN A 9 -21.82 -13.35 -57.41
N LEU A 10 -22.28 -12.54 -56.46
CA LEU A 10 -21.79 -12.53 -55.08
C LEU A 10 -22.44 -13.68 -54.30
N ALA A 11 -21.63 -14.60 -53.78
CA ALA A 11 -22.06 -15.62 -52.83
C ALA A 11 -22.10 -15.04 -51.40
N LEU A 12 -23.26 -15.11 -50.74
CA LEU A 12 -23.44 -14.77 -49.33
C LEU A 12 -23.09 -15.98 -48.46
N LEU A 13 -22.02 -15.88 -47.67
CA LEU A 13 -21.69 -16.83 -46.60
C LEU A 13 -22.45 -16.46 -45.31
N PRO A 14 -23.06 -17.42 -44.60
CA PRO A 14 -23.73 -17.15 -43.33
C PRO A 14 -22.70 -16.98 -42.20
N CYS A 15 -22.69 -15.81 -41.57
CA CYS A 15 -21.96 -15.58 -40.32
C CYS A 15 -22.60 -16.39 -39.18
N LEU A 16 -21.92 -17.44 -38.71
CA LEU A 16 -22.22 -18.06 -37.42
C LEU A 16 -21.82 -17.09 -36.30
N VAL A 17 -22.80 -16.53 -35.62
CA VAL A 17 -22.59 -15.82 -34.34
C VAL A 17 -22.49 -16.87 -33.25
N LEU A 18 -21.26 -17.24 -32.88
CA LEU A 18 -21.01 -18.00 -31.66
C LEU A 18 -21.27 -17.06 -30.46
N GLY A 19 -22.45 -17.19 -29.86
CA GLY A 19 -22.75 -16.57 -28.59
C GLY A 19 -21.84 -17.14 -27.51
N SER A 20 -20.79 -16.40 -27.14
CA SER A 20 -20.01 -16.70 -25.95
C SER A 20 -20.90 -16.43 -24.74
N SER A 21 -21.34 -17.50 -24.07
CA SER A 21 -21.90 -17.37 -22.73
C SER A 21 -20.79 -16.88 -21.80
N LEU A 22 -20.74 -15.56 -21.58
CA LEU A 22 -19.91 -14.97 -20.54
C LEU A 22 -20.42 -15.52 -19.21
N ALA A 23 -19.65 -16.45 -18.62
CA ALA A 23 -19.83 -16.80 -17.22
C ALA A 23 -19.82 -15.51 -16.39
N PRO A 24 -20.73 -15.34 -15.42
CA PRO A 24 -20.75 -14.13 -14.60
C PRO A 24 -19.39 -13.97 -13.93
N ARG A 25 -18.66 -12.91 -14.31
CA ARG A 25 -17.40 -12.53 -13.67
C ARG A 25 -17.71 -12.40 -12.18
N ALA A 26 -17.00 -13.15 -11.33
CA ALA A 26 -17.18 -13.07 -9.89
C ALA A 26 -17.14 -11.59 -9.48
N LYS A 27 -18.19 -11.11 -8.82
CA LYS A 27 -18.29 -9.70 -8.45
C LYS A 27 -17.09 -9.40 -7.53
N GLY A 28 -16.17 -8.56 -8.00
CA GLY A 28 -14.97 -8.16 -7.27
C GLY A 28 -15.33 -7.40 -5.98
N PHE A 29 -14.32 -7.08 -5.17
CA PHE A 29 -14.53 -6.25 -4.00
C PHE A 29 -15.09 -4.87 -4.41
N ASP A 30 -16.17 -4.45 -3.76
CA ASP A 30 -16.90 -3.24 -4.11
C ASP A 30 -16.28 -2.02 -3.41
N TYR A 31 -15.30 -1.40 -4.07
CA TYR A 31 -14.63 -0.21 -3.56
C TYR A 31 -15.56 1.00 -3.44
N ASP A 32 -16.65 1.06 -4.21
CA ASP A 32 -17.58 2.20 -4.20
C ASP A 32 -18.47 2.20 -2.95
N SER A 33 -18.54 1.08 -2.24
CA SER A 33 -19.23 0.96 -0.94
C SER A 33 -18.43 1.49 0.25
N LEU A 34 -17.17 1.91 0.01
CA LEU A 34 -16.27 2.37 1.06
C LEU A 34 -16.41 3.87 1.32
N THR A 35 -16.35 4.22 2.60
CA THR A 35 -16.32 5.61 3.09
C THR A 35 -15.35 5.71 4.26
N LEU A 36 -15.02 6.95 4.67
CA LEU A 36 -14.10 7.21 5.76
C LEU A 36 -14.81 7.97 6.87
N ARG A 37 -14.58 7.52 8.12
CA ARG A 37 -14.96 8.23 9.33
C ARG A 37 -13.71 8.89 9.92
N GLU A 38 -13.58 10.20 9.80
CA GLU A 38 -12.42 10.97 10.28
C GLU A 38 -12.78 11.80 11.50
N VAL A 39 -11.96 11.70 12.56
CA VAL A 39 -12.18 12.40 13.82
C VAL A 39 -10.87 13.03 14.28
N GLY A 40 -10.97 14.25 14.81
CA GLY A 40 -9.83 14.99 15.34
C GLY A 40 -9.19 15.91 14.30
N ALA A 41 -8.05 16.49 14.66
CA ALA A 41 -7.29 17.41 13.81
C ALA A 41 -6.08 16.68 13.23
N ARG A 42 -5.84 16.74 11.91
CA ARG A 42 -4.57 16.23 11.37
C ARG A 42 -3.36 16.84 12.09
N ASN A 43 -2.24 16.13 12.14
CA ASN A 43 -1.03 16.52 12.89
C ASN A 43 -1.23 16.54 14.42
N THR A 44 -2.14 15.72 14.95
CA THR A 44 -2.31 15.50 16.39
C THR A 44 -2.36 14.00 16.71
N LEU A 45 -2.14 13.66 17.99
CA LEU A 45 -2.09 12.27 18.45
C LEU A 45 -3.46 11.60 18.55
N ASP A 46 -4.54 12.39 18.68
CA ASP A 46 -5.93 11.94 18.79
C ASP A 46 -6.62 11.78 17.43
N TRP A 47 -5.97 12.20 16.34
CA TRP A 47 -6.52 12.05 15.01
C TRP A 47 -6.61 10.59 14.58
N ARG A 48 -7.78 10.21 14.05
CA ARG A 48 -8.07 8.85 13.59
C ARG A 48 -8.93 8.88 12.34
N VAL A 49 -8.69 7.91 11.47
CA VAL A 49 -9.54 7.60 10.32
C VAL A 49 -9.93 6.13 10.38
N TRP A 50 -11.23 5.84 10.44
CA TRP A 50 -11.75 4.48 10.31
C TRP A 50 -12.28 4.24 8.90
N LEU A 51 -12.09 3.02 8.41
CA LEU A 51 -12.73 2.55 7.19
C LEU A 51 -14.17 2.14 7.48
N GLU A 52 -15.09 2.54 6.62
CA GLU A 52 -16.47 2.10 6.65
C GLU A 52 -16.82 1.38 5.36
N LYS A 53 -17.64 0.33 5.48
CA LYS A 53 -18.32 -0.30 4.36
C LYS A 53 -19.81 -0.25 4.60
N ASP A 54 -20.56 0.32 3.65
CA ASP A 54 -22.00 0.52 3.77
C ASP A 54 -22.36 1.30 5.07
N GLY A 55 -21.51 2.26 5.45
CA GLY A 55 -21.65 3.09 6.66
C GLY A 55 -21.35 2.38 7.99
N GLN A 56 -20.77 1.17 7.96
CA GLN A 56 -20.38 0.43 9.17
C GLN A 56 -18.85 0.28 9.25
N PRO A 57 -18.23 0.52 10.42
CA PRO A 57 -16.79 0.35 10.57
C PRO A 57 -16.30 -1.06 10.26
N ILE A 58 -15.20 -1.14 9.51
CA ILE A 58 -14.47 -2.37 9.19
C ILE A 58 -12.96 -2.14 9.42
N SER A 59 -12.18 -3.21 9.51
CA SER A 59 -10.73 -3.12 9.66
C SER A 59 -10.03 -2.79 8.34
N PHE A 60 -9.15 -1.77 8.34
CA PHE A 60 -8.25 -1.52 7.20
C PHE A 60 -7.33 -2.71 6.94
N TRP A 61 -6.85 -3.38 7.99
CA TRP A 61 -5.90 -4.47 7.85
C TRP A 61 -6.58 -5.80 7.54
N HIS A 62 -7.69 -6.12 8.22
CA HIS A 62 -8.20 -7.50 8.28
C HIS A 62 -9.44 -7.75 7.43
N ASP A 63 -10.23 -6.71 7.12
CA ASP A 63 -11.52 -6.88 6.41
C ASP A 63 -11.45 -6.61 4.91
N ILE A 64 -10.40 -5.94 4.43
CA ILE A 64 -10.16 -5.77 2.99
C ILE A 64 -9.52 -7.06 2.45
N PRO A 65 -10.09 -7.71 1.42
CA PRO A 65 -9.50 -8.92 0.86
C PRO A 65 -8.15 -8.59 0.20
N LEU A 66 -7.12 -9.41 0.46
CA LEU A 66 -5.81 -9.29 -0.19
C LEU A 66 -5.93 -9.27 -1.73
N TYR A 67 -6.69 -10.21 -2.29
CA TYR A 67 -6.89 -10.33 -3.73
C TYR A 67 -8.29 -9.85 -4.11
N PRO A 68 -8.43 -8.69 -4.77
CA PRO A 68 -9.73 -8.16 -5.15
C PRO A 68 -10.37 -8.90 -6.32
N GLU A 69 -9.55 -9.59 -7.13
CA GLU A 69 -9.96 -10.50 -8.20
C GLU A 69 -9.41 -11.90 -7.96
N LYS A 70 -10.27 -12.92 -8.05
CA LYS A 70 -9.84 -14.32 -7.89
C LYS A 70 -8.93 -14.75 -9.06
N GLY A 71 -7.85 -15.44 -8.73
CA GLY A 71 -6.98 -16.09 -9.73
C GLY A 71 -5.85 -15.21 -10.27
N ASN A 72 -5.76 -13.94 -9.87
CA ASN A 72 -4.66 -13.07 -10.24
C ASN A 72 -3.89 -12.62 -8.98
N ASN A 73 -2.80 -13.31 -8.67
CA ASN A 73 -1.95 -12.98 -7.51
C ASN A 73 -0.96 -11.84 -7.78
N ARG A 74 -1.01 -11.22 -8.96
CA ARG A 74 -0.22 -10.02 -9.32
C ARG A 74 -0.98 -8.73 -9.03
N ILE A 75 -2.30 -8.81 -8.86
CA ILE A 75 -3.16 -7.70 -8.49
C ILE A 75 -3.59 -7.88 -7.03
N VAL A 76 -3.24 -6.91 -6.19
CA VAL A 76 -3.57 -6.90 -4.77
C VAL A 76 -4.36 -5.64 -4.42
N SER A 77 -5.13 -5.71 -3.33
CA SER A 77 -5.68 -4.53 -2.69
C SER A 77 -4.55 -3.75 -2.03
N TYR A 78 -4.70 -2.44 -1.95
CA TYR A 78 -3.73 -1.52 -1.38
C TYR A 78 -4.47 -0.43 -0.61
N VAL A 79 -4.05 -0.20 0.63
CA VAL A 79 -4.53 0.88 1.50
C VAL A 79 -3.53 2.02 1.44
N VAL A 80 -3.96 3.18 0.95
CA VAL A 80 -3.13 4.40 0.93
C VAL A 80 -3.10 5.01 2.33
N GLU A 81 -1.92 5.15 2.90
CA GLU A 81 -1.70 5.77 4.21
C GLU A 81 -1.11 7.17 4.05
N ILE A 82 -0.12 7.34 3.17
CA ILE A 82 0.58 8.61 2.93
C ILE A 82 0.53 8.98 1.44
N PRO A 83 -0.24 10.01 1.05
CA PRO A 83 -0.21 10.52 -0.31
C PRO A 83 1.17 11.07 -0.70
N ARG A 84 1.53 10.92 -1.97
CA ARG A 84 2.78 11.43 -2.54
C ARG A 84 3.00 12.91 -2.19
N TRP A 85 4.23 13.22 -1.81
CA TRP A 85 4.77 14.53 -1.42
C TRP A 85 4.15 15.16 -0.16
N THR A 86 3.54 14.32 0.68
CA THR A 86 3.21 14.65 2.07
C THR A 86 4.27 14.08 3.01
N ASP A 87 4.35 14.60 4.23
CA ASP A 87 5.44 14.34 5.18
C ASP A 87 4.98 13.70 6.50
N GLY A 88 3.70 13.76 6.84
CA GLY A 88 3.17 13.10 8.04
C GLY A 88 3.39 11.59 7.95
N LYS A 89 4.08 11.01 8.94
CA LYS A 89 4.15 9.55 9.07
C LYS A 89 2.81 9.07 9.62
N ILE A 90 2.00 8.53 8.72
CA ILE A 90 0.65 8.08 8.98
C ILE A 90 0.61 6.62 8.59
N GLU A 91 0.01 5.80 9.44
CA GLU A 91 -0.01 4.34 9.28
C GLU A 91 -1.26 3.74 9.93
N THR A 92 -1.53 2.47 9.67
CA THR A 92 -2.57 1.72 10.38
C THR A 92 -2.17 1.43 11.83
N ARG A 93 -3.06 1.76 12.78
CA ARG A 93 -2.81 1.58 14.21
C ARG A 93 -3.01 0.12 14.61
N ARG A 94 -1.93 -0.61 14.82
CA ARG A 94 -1.95 -2.07 15.01
C ARG A 94 -2.62 -2.56 16.29
N ASP A 95 -2.48 -1.81 17.37
CA ASP A 95 -2.98 -2.16 18.72
C ASP A 95 -4.44 -1.73 18.96
N GLU A 96 -5.05 -0.96 18.04
CA GLU A 96 -6.42 -0.48 18.15
C GLU A 96 -7.43 -1.35 17.36
N PRO A 97 -8.65 -1.58 17.89
CA PRO A 97 -9.70 -2.31 17.19
C PRO A 97 -10.03 -1.71 15.82
N LEU A 98 -10.11 -2.58 14.81
CA LEU A 98 -10.35 -2.21 13.41
C LEU A 98 -9.25 -1.35 12.77
N ASN A 99 -8.09 -1.23 13.43
CA ASN A 99 -6.85 -0.66 12.88
C ASN A 99 -7.08 0.67 12.15
N PRO A 100 -7.62 1.71 12.82
CA PRO A 100 -7.76 3.02 12.21
C PRO A 100 -6.40 3.55 11.76
N ILE A 101 -6.41 4.36 10.72
CA ILE A 101 -5.21 5.13 10.36
C ILE A 101 -5.01 6.23 11.40
N PHE A 102 -3.77 6.43 11.84
CA PHE A 102 -3.39 7.44 12.81
C PHE A 102 -2.06 8.11 12.43
N HIS A 103 -1.73 9.20 13.11
CA HIS A 103 -0.42 9.85 12.97
C HIS A 103 0.57 9.20 13.93
N ASP A 104 1.58 8.50 13.38
CA ASP A 104 2.67 7.90 14.18
C ASP A 104 3.30 8.94 15.09
N ASP A 105 3.67 8.51 16.30
CA ASP A 105 4.20 9.36 17.33
C ASP A 105 5.59 8.91 17.77
N LYS A 106 6.50 9.89 17.92
CA LYS A 106 7.82 9.65 18.50
C LYS A 106 8.03 10.67 19.60
N LYS A 107 8.29 10.17 20.81
CA LYS A 107 8.42 11.00 22.02
C LYS A 107 7.16 11.84 22.28
N LYS A 108 5.96 11.25 22.09
CA LYS A 108 4.65 11.90 22.30
C LYS A 108 4.41 13.11 21.41
N ALA A 109 4.96 13.11 20.20
CA ALA A 109 4.74 14.14 19.21
C ALA A 109 4.54 13.49 17.83
N PRO A 110 3.61 14.02 17.00
CA PRO A 110 3.40 13.55 15.64
C PRO A 110 4.70 13.56 14.83
N ARG A 111 4.99 12.46 14.16
CA ARG A 111 6.22 12.26 13.39
C ARG A 111 6.05 12.69 11.95
N PHE A 112 7.05 13.35 11.40
CA PHE A 112 7.11 13.67 9.98
C PHE A 112 8.44 13.20 9.39
N VAL A 113 8.47 13.07 8.06
CA VAL A 113 9.62 12.64 7.27
C VAL A 113 10.24 13.83 6.54
N GLU A 114 11.55 13.95 6.69
CA GLU A 114 12.37 14.99 6.10
C GLU A 114 12.43 14.89 4.57
N SER A 115 12.60 16.03 3.90
CA SER A 115 12.91 16.06 2.47
C SER A 115 14.42 15.99 2.25
N VAL A 116 14.89 14.97 1.54
CA VAL A 116 16.30 14.77 1.20
C VAL A 116 16.46 14.97 -0.30
N TRP A 117 17.17 16.01 -0.71
CA TRP A 117 17.30 16.39 -2.12
C TRP A 117 17.79 15.22 -2.99
N PRO A 118 17.12 14.91 -4.12
CA PRO A 118 16.04 15.67 -4.78
C PRO A 118 14.61 15.20 -4.43
N HIS A 119 14.44 14.39 -3.39
CA HIS A 119 13.17 13.75 -3.05
C HIS A 119 12.42 14.51 -1.94
N LYS A 120 11.22 15.00 -2.29
CA LYS A 120 10.32 15.64 -1.32
C LYS A 120 9.60 14.56 -0.51
N SER A 121 9.91 14.49 0.78
CA SER A 121 9.27 13.60 1.77
C SER A 121 9.03 12.20 1.20
N TYR A 122 7.77 11.76 1.04
CA TYR A 122 7.42 10.53 0.32
C TYR A 122 7.26 10.79 -1.19
N PRO A 123 8.15 10.28 -2.07
CA PRO A 123 8.08 10.54 -3.51
C PRO A 123 7.02 9.72 -4.25
N PHE A 124 6.37 8.77 -3.58
CA PHE A 124 5.29 7.93 -4.12
C PHE A 124 4.13 7.86 -3.12
N HIS A 125 2.98 7.34 -3.55
CA HIS A 125 1.92 7.04 -2.59
C HIS A 125 2.35 5.82 -1.77
N TYR A 126 2.27 5.92 -0.45
CA TYR A 126 2.71 4.88 0.47
C TYR A 126 1.54 4.35 1.29
N GLY A 127 1.59 3.06 1.62
CA GLY A 127 0.77 2.45 2.64
C GLY A 127 1.00 0.95 2.66
N SER A 128 -0.05 0.17 2.95
CA SER A 128 0.10 -1.24 3.29
C SER A 128 -0.77 -2.17 2.43
N ILE A 129 -0.37 -3.43 2.36
CA ILE A 129 -1.14 -4.51 1.75
C ILE A 129 -2.00 -5.18 2.84
N PRO A 130 -3.35 -5.11 2.76
CA PRO A 130 -4.20 -5.71 3.77
C PRO A 130 -4.07 -7.24 3.78
N GLN A 131 -4.35 -7.83 4.93
CA GLN A 131 -4.25 -9.27 5.19
C GLN A 131 -2.85 -9.85 4.93
N THR A 132 -1.81 -9.05 5.10
CA THR A 132 -0.41 -9.51 5.15
C THR A 132 0.17 -9.19 6.52
N TRP A 133 1.19 -9.90 6.93
CA TRP A 133 1.91 -9.63 8.17
C TRP A 133 3.36 -10.11 8.05
N GLU A 134 4.31 -9.23 8.30
CA GLU A 134 5.71 -9.57 8.45
C GLU A 134 5.94 -10.04 9.89
N SER A 135 5.71 -11.33 10.11
CA SER A 135 5.74 -11.89 11.46
C SER A 135 7.14 -11.74 12.11
N PRO A 136 7.23 -11.17 13.33
CA PRO A 136 8.46 -11.08 14.10
C PRO A 136 8.80 -12.41 14.82
N ASN A 137 7.92 -13.41 14.76
CA ASN A 137 8.06 -14.65 15.52
C ASN A 137 9.18 -15.58 15.02
N PHE A 138 9.79 -15.27 13.88
CA PHE A 138 10.82 -16.09 13.24
C PHE A 138 11.60 -15.27 12.22
N ASP A 139 12.82 -15.71 11.91
CA ASP A 139 13.63 -15.12 10.85
C ASP A 139 13.10 -15.50 9.46
N HIS A 140 13.00 -14.53 8.56
CA HIS A 140 12.53 -14.73 7.19
C HIS A 140 13.67 -15.27 6.31
N ASP A 141 13.39 -16.33 5.54
CA ASP A 141 14.42 -17.09 4.79
C ASP A 141 15.34 -16.24 3.90
N PHE A 142 14.81 -15.20 3.24
CA PHE A 142 15.58 -14.40 2.28
C PHE A 142 16.53 -13.41 2.97
N THR A 143 16.06 -12.80 4.05
CA THR A 143 16.76 -11.73 4.75
C THR A 143 17.58 -12.22 5.94
N GLY A 144 17.16 -13.32 6.58
CA GLY A 144 17.75 -13.84 7.79
C GLY A 144 17.43 -13.02 9.04
N TYR A 145 16.38 -12.20 8.99
CA TYR A 145 15.93 -11.31 10.08
C TYR A 145 14.45 -11.57 10.43
N PRO A 146 14.01 -11.32 11.67
CA PRO A 146 12.58 -11.33 12.01
C PRO A 146 11.82 -10.27 11.19
N GLY A 147 10.51 -10.44 10.98
CA GLY A 147 9.68 -9.38 10.38
C GLY A 147 9.48 -8.19 11.32
N ASP A 148 9.17 -7.02 10.76
CA ASP A 148 8.95 -5.75 11.47
C ASP A 148 7.60 -5.65 12.24
N ASN A 149 6.80 -6.71 12.22
CA ASN A 149 5.49 -6.82 12.88
C ASN A 149 4.39 -5.92 12.28
N ASP A 150 4.58 -5.41 11.06
CA ASP A 150 3.63 -4.62 10.28
C ASP A 150 3.03 -5.45 9.10
N PRO A 151 1.96 -4.98 8.42
CA PRO A 151 1.63 -5.48 7.10
C PRO A 151 2.73 -5.13 6.09
N ILE A 152 2.86 -5.91 5.01
CA ILE A 152 3.83 -5.60 3.94
C ILE A 152 3.56 -4.21 3.38
N ASP A 153 4.62 -3.42 3.27
CA ASP A 153 4.61 -2.07 2.72
C ASP A 153 4.51 -2.06 1.20
N LEU A 154 3.72 -1.11 0.68
CA LEU A 154 3.53 -0.91 -0.75
C LEU A 154 3.60 0.58 -1.13
N PHE A 155 4.30 0.82 -2.22
CA PHE A 155 4.50 2.11 -2.82
C PHE A 155 3.92 2.11 -4.24
N ASP A 156 2.84 2.88 -4.41
CA ASP A 156 2.16 3.05 -5.68
C ASP A 156 2.73 4.24 -6.45
N ILE A 157 3.23 3.95 -7.65
CA ILE A 157 3.89 4.92 -8.52
C ILE A 157 2.89 5.70 -9.38
N THR A 158 1.59 5.40 -9.35
CA THR A 158 0.59 5.96 -10.25
C THR A 158 0.58 7.49 -10.33
N GLU A 159 0.29 8.03 -11.52
CA GLU A 159 0.24 9.48 -11.76
C GLU A 159 -0.84 10.16 -10.92
N ALA A 160 -2.05 9.58 -10.90
CA ALA A 160 -3.21 10.16 -10.25
C ALA A 160 -2.96 10.44 -8.76
N PRO A 161 -3.50 11.54 -8.21
CA PRO A 161 -3.44 11.81 -6.78
C PRO A 161 -4.21 10.74 -5.99
N ALA A 162 -3.78 10.50 -4.77
CA ALA A 162 -4.43 9.60 -3.82
C ALA A 162 -4.76 10.35 -2.53
N HIS A 163 -5.59 9.75 -1.67
CA HIS A 163 -5.92 10.29 -0.35
C HIS A 163 -5.75 9.24 0.74
N VAL A 164 -5.54 9.69 1.98
CA VAL A 164 -5.42 8.81 3.15
C VAL A 164 -6.68 7.96 3.30
N GLY A 165 -6.51 6.66 3.51
CA GLY A 165 -7.59 5.68 3.65
C GLY A 165 -8.18 5.20 2.32
N GLN A 166 -7.69 5.69 1.17
CA GLN A 166 -8.13 5.19 -0.13
C GLN A 166 -7.76 3.71 -0.27
N VAL A 167 -8.71 2.90 -0.70
CA VAL A 167 -8.47 1.48 -1.04
C VAL A 167 -8.57 1.31 -2.55
N LYS A 168 -7.56 0.70 -3.16
CA LYS A 168 -7.50 0.48 -4.63
C LYS A 168 -6.84 -0.85 -4.98
N SER A 169 -6.99 -1.27 -6.23
CA SER A 169 -6.31 -2.43 -6.80
C SER A 169 -5.05 -1.99 -7.55
N VAL A 170 -3.91 -2.60 -7.21
CA VAL A 170 -2.60 -2.29 -7.81
C VAL A 170 -1.96 -3.56 -8.36
N LYS A 171 -1.19 -3.42 -9.43
CA LYS A 171 -0.37 -4.47 -10.02
C LYS A 171 1.06 -4.38 -9.47
N ILE A 172 1.53 -5.45 -8.85
CA ILE A 172 2.89 -5.56 -8.30
C ILE A 172 3.91 -5.49 -9.45
N LEU A 173 4.99 -4.74 -9.32
CA LEU A 173 6.07 -4.68 -10.32
C LEU A 173 7.36 -5.37 -9.83
N GLY A 174 7.61 -5.33 -8.53
CA GLY A 174 8.77 -5.91 -7.86
C GLY A 174 8.82 -5.40 -6.41
N GLY A 175 9.99 -5.44 -5.79
CA GLY A 175 10.19 -4.87 -4.45
C GLY A 175 11.63 -4.94 -3.99
N LEU A 176 11.91 -4.26 -2.86
CA LEU A 176 13.20 -4.28 -2.17
C LEU A 176 13.02 -4.96 -0.80
N ALA A 177 14.05 -5.69 -0.37
CA ALA A 177 14.15 -6.20 0.99
C ALA A 177 15.04 -5.25 1.79
N LEU A 178 14.49 -4.49 2.73
CA LEU A 178 15.33 -3.72 3.65
C LEU A 178 15.67 -4.54 4.89
N ASN A 179 16.88 -4.29 5.40
CA ASN A 179 17.22 -4.53 6.79
C ASN A 179 17.04 -3.20 7.53
N ASP A 180 15.92 -3.04 8.21
CA ASP A 180 15.62 -1.86 9.01
C ASP A 180 15.87 -2.13 10.49
N GLY A 181 17.09 -1.86 10.95
CA GLY A 181 17.43 -2.03 12.36
C GLY A 181 17.47 -3.49 12.83
N GLY A 182 17.72 -4.43 11.92
CA GLY A 182 17.72 -5.87 12.20
C GLY A 182 16.38 -6.57 11.92
N GLU A 183 15.44 -5.87 11.29
CA GLU A 183 14.12 -6.38 10.91
C GLU A 183 14.01 -6.46 9.38
N THR A 184 13.29 -7.48 8.90
CA THR A 184 12.84 -7.60 7.52
C THR A 184 11.73 -6.60 7.29
N ASP A 185 11.90 -5.80 6.25
CA ASP A 185 10.96 -4.75 5.88
C ASP A 185 10.83 -4.70 4.35
N TRP A 186 9.79 -5.36 3.80
CA TRP A 186 9.59 -5.43 2.35
C TRP A 186 8.92 -4.18 1.80
N LYS A 187 9.54 -3.57 0.79
CA LYS A 187 8.96 -2.41 0.08
C LYS A 187 8.55 -2.81 -1.32
N VAL A 188 7.27 -3.12 -1.49
CA VAL A 188 6.69 -3.49 -2.79
C VAL A 188 6.53 -2.23 -3.65
N ILE A 189 7.01 -2.28 -4.89
CA ILE A 189 6.71 -1.26 -5.91
C ILE A 189 5.55 -1.76 -6.79
N ALA A 190 4.52 -0.96 -6.93
CA ALA A 190 3.32 -1.31 -7.68
C ALA A 190 2.75 -0.10 -8.45
N ILE A 191 1.79 -0.37 -9.33
CA ILE A 191 1.06 0.64 -10.10
C ILE A 191 -0.45 0.36 -10.06
N ASP A 192 -1.28 1.38 -9.86
CA ASP A 192 -2.74 1.26 -9.95
C ASP A 192 -3.14 0.59 -11.27
N THR A 193 -4.03 -0.40 -11.18
CA THR A 193 -4.60 -1.10 -12.36
C THR A 193 -5.33 -0.17 -13.33
N LYS A 194 -5.73 1.03 -12.88
CA LYS A 194 -6.39 2.08 -13.68
C LYS A 194 -5.41 3.13 -14.23
N ASP A 195 -4.12 3.07 -13.90
CA ASP A 195 -3.13 3.98 -14.47
C ASP A 195 -3.01 3.76 -15.99
N PRO A 196 -2.88 4.82 -16.82
CA PRO A 196 -2.72 4.66 -18.26
C PRO A 196 -1.55 3.78 -18.70
N LEU A 197 -0.49 3.67 -17.87
CA LEU A 197 0.67 2.81 -18.13
C LEU A 197 0.53 1.41 -17.56
N ALA A 198 -0.53 1.10 -16.82
CA ALA A 198 -0.69 -0.22 -16.19
C ALA A 198 -0.70 -1.36 -17.20
N ALA A 199 -1.12 -1.13 -18.44
CA ALA A 199 -1.08 -2.14 -19.50
C ALA A 199 0.31 -2.32 -20.14
N LEU A 200 1.24 -1.40 -19.90
CA LEU A 200 2.57 -1.36 -20.53
C LEU A 200 3.71 -1.73 -19.57
N VAL A 201 3.45 -1.73 -18.27
CA VAL A 201 4.45 -1.92 -17.21
C VAL A 201 4.08 -3.17 -16.42
N ASP A 202 4.82 -4.26 -16.57
CA ASP A 202 4.60 -5.52 -15.84
C ASP A 202 5.72 -5.83 -14.83
N SER A 203 6.82 -5.07 -14.89
CA SER A 203 8.04 -5.29 -14.11
C SER A 203 8.73 -3.97 -13.76
N VAL A 204 9.75 -4.04 -12.90
CA VAL A 204 10.58 -2.86 -12.57
C VAL A 204 11.39 -2.41 -13.78
N GLU A 205 11.82 -3.36 -14.61
CA GLU A 205 12.60 -3.13 -15.82
C GLU A 205 11.84 -2.30 -16.85
N ASP A 206 10.52 -2.52 -16.97
CA ASP A 206 9.67 -1.74 -17.87
C ASP A 206 9.64 -0.24 -17.50
N LEU A 207 9.91 0.09 -16.23
CA LEU A 207 9.95 1.49 -15.79
C LEU A 207 11.05 2.26 -16.48
N GLU A 208 12.19 1.66 -16.83
CA GLU A 208 13.24 2.40 -17.52
C GLU A 208 12.80 2.84 -18.94
N LYS A 209 11.88 2.10 -19.55
CA LYS A 209 11.30 2.45 -20.85
C LYS A 209 10.18 3.48 -20.75
N TYR A 210 9.28 3.32 -19.79
CA TYR A 210 8.05 4.12 -19.72
C TYR A 210 8.09 5.26 -18.69
N ARG A 211 9.02 5.23 -17.73
CA ARG A 211 9.31 6.26 -16.72
C ARG A 211 10.82 6.26 -16.33
N PRO A 212 11.72 6.63 -17.26
CA PRO A 212 13.16 6.51 -17.08
C PRO A 212 13.64 7.10 -15.75
N GLY A 213 14.48 6.35 -15.02
CA GLY A 213 15.03 6.75 -13.73
C GLY A 213 14.11 6.58 -12.51
N LEU A 214 12.85 6.14 -12.66
CA LEU A 214 11.95 5.93 -11.52
C LEU A 214 12.44 4.81 -10.61
N ALA A 215 12.87 3.68 -11.17
CA ALA A 215 13.42 2.56 -10.39
C ALA A 215 14.67 2.99 -9.59
N LYS A 216 15.52 3.84 -10.17
CA LYS A 216 16.68 4.40 -9.47
C LYS A 216 16.26 5.35 -8.34
N THR A 217 15.23 6.18 -8.58
CA THR A 217 14.67 7.09 -7.58
C THR A 217 14.11 6.32 -6.38
N PHE A 218 13.36 5.25 -6.63
CA PHE A 218 12.82 4.38 -5.60
C PHE A 218 13.92 3.73 -4.76
N TYR A 219 14.90 3.10 -5.42
CA TYR A 219 16.04 2.47 -4.75
C TYR A 219 16.79 3.48 -3.86
N ASN A 220 17.15 4.63 -4.44
CA ASN A 220 17.89 5.67 -3.74
C ASN A 220 17.15 6.23 -2.52
N TRP A 221 15.84 6.46 -2.65
CA TRP A 221 15.06 6.98 -1.53
C TRP A 221 15.15 6.04 -0.32
N PHE A 222 14.95 4.74 -0.51
CA PHE A 222 15.09 3.76 0.57
C PHE A 222 16.50 3.67 1.13
N THR A 223 17.53 3.82 0.30
CA THR A 223 18.92 3.80 0.77
C THR A 223 19.21 4.89 1.80
N TYR A 224 18.68 6.10 1.66
CA TYR A 224 19.14 7.25 2.47
C TYR A 224 18.07 8.14 3.11
N TYR A 225 16.77 7.85 2.98
CA TYR A 225 15.72 8.74 3.53
C TYR A 225 15.80 8.92 5.06
N LYS A 226 16.49 8.02 5.78
CA LYS A 226 16.71 8.14 7.23
C LYS A 226 17.95 8.95 7.61
N VAL A 227 18.85 9.25 6.68
CA VAL A 227 20.14 9.90 6.99
C VAL A 227 19.96 11.28 7.62
N ALA A 228 18.98 12.07 7.16
CA ALA A 228 18.67 13.38 7.74
C ALA A 228 18.24 13.32 9.22
N ARG A 229 17.80 12.15 9.71
CA ARG A 229 17.44 11.91 11.12
C ARG A 229 18.62 11.52 11.99
N GLY A 230 19.79 11.32 11.39
CA GLY A 230 21.00 10.83 12.06
C GLY A 230 21.21 9.33 11.98
N ASP A 231 20.40 8.61 11.18
CA ASP A 231 20.58 7.19 10.93
C ASP A 231 21.64 6.95 9.83
N SER A 232 22.17 5.74 9.74
CA SER A 232 23.02 5.32 8.61
C SER A 232 22.20 5.10 7.34
N VAL A 233 22.87 4.92 6.20
CA VAL A 233 22.21 4.36 5.01
C VAL A 233 21.65 2.97 5.33
N LEU A 234 20.47 2.67 4.79
CA LEU A 234 19.83 1.39 5.00
C LEU A 234 20.43 0.33 4.07
N GLU A 235 20.57 -0.89 4.61
CA GLU A 235 20.96 -2.04 3.83
C GLU A 235 19.76 -2.57 3.04
N ILE A 236 19.97 -2.80 1.75
CA ILE A 236 19.03 -3.53 0.89
C ILE A 236 19.59 -4.94 0.75
N VAL A 237 18.93 -5.90 1.38
CA VAL A 237 19.38 -7.29 1.38
C VAL A 237 19.35 -7.85 -0.04
N GLY A 238 20.45 -8.45 -0.46
CA GLY A 238 20.67 -8.90 -1.84
C GLY A 238 21.08 -7.79 -2.83
N GLY A 239 20.99 -6.52 -2.43
CA GLY A 239 21.50 -5.36 -3.20
C GLY A 239 20.76 -5.05 -4.50
N ASP A 240 19.61 -5.68 -4.76
CA ASP A 240 18.85 -5.49 -6.01
C ASP A 240 17.35 -5.78 -5.81
N TYR A 241 16.55 -5.36 -6.79
CA TYR A 241 15.12 -5.62 -6.86
C TYR A 241 14.81 -7.11 -6.92
N GLN A 242 13.86 -7.52 -6.11
CA GLN A 242 13.19 -8.79 -6.28
C GLN A 242 12.06 -8.63 -7.30
N ASN A 243 12.02 -9.54 -8.26
CA ASN A 243 11.06 -9.42 -9.35
C ASN A 243 9.61 -9.60 -8.88
N ALA A 244 8.72 -9.17 -9.75
CA ALA A 244 7.28 -9.27 -9.66
C ALA A 244 6.73 -10.65 -9.20
N LYS A 245 7.34 -11.75 -9.64
CA LYS A 245 6.94 -13.12 -9.28
C LYS A 245 7.40 -13.50 -7.88
N PHE A 246 8.61 -13.10 -7.51
CA PHE A 246 9.14 -13.30 -6.16
C PHE A 246 8.26 -12.58 -5.14
N MET A 247 7.97 -11.28 -5.37
CA MET A 247 7.12 -10.52 -4.46
C MET A 247 5.70 -11.08 -4.33
N ALA A 248 5.11 -11.59 -5.42
CA ALA A 248 3.81 -12.26 -5.33
C ALA A 248 3.86 -13.54 -4.46
N LYS A 249 5.00 -14.24 -4.41
CA LYS A 249 5.22 -15.38 -3.50
C LYS A 249 5.42 -14.90 -2.06
N THR A 250 6.20 -13.86 -1.83
CA THR A 250 6.42 -13.25 -0.51
C THR A 250 5.10 -12.80 0.11
N ILE A 251 4.30 -12.05 -0.63
CA ILE A 251 2.96 -11.59 -0.20
C ILE A 251 2.05 -12.76 0.14
N LYS A 252 2.09 -13.85 -0.65
CA LYS A 252 1.32 -15.05 -0.35
C LYS A 252 1.78 -15.73 0.94
N SER A 253 3.09 -15.75 1.21
CA SER A 253 3.64 -16.30 2.46
C SER A 253 3.19 -15.48 3.66
N SER A 254 3.38 -14.16 3.58
CA SER A 254 2.95 -13.20 4.60
C SER A 254 1.44 -13.22 4.84
N HIS A 255 0.63 -13.50 3.81
CA HIS A 255 -0.80 -13.77 4.01
C HIS A 255 -1.06 -15.04 4.83
N GLY A 256 -0.23 -16.08 4.69
CA GLY A 256 -0.25 -17.26 5.54
C GLY A 256 0.04 -16.93 7.00
N ASP A 257 1.03 -16.07 7.24
CA ASP A 257 1.38 -15.60 8.58
C ASP A 257 0.25 -14.79 9.21
N TRP A 258 -0.32 -13.84 8.45
CA TRP A 258 -1.53 -13.10 8.85
C TRP A 258 -2.69 -14.04 9.16
N GLN A 259 -2.88 -15.09 8.36
CA GLN A 259 -3.95 -16.06 8.60
C GLN A 259 -3.78 -16.81 9.92
N ASP A 260 -2.54 -17.12 10.32
CA ASP A 260 -2.26 -17.78 11.59
C ASP A 260 -2.41 -16.81 12.77
N LEU A 261 -2.04 -15.54 12.59
CA LEU A 261 -2.32 -14.43 13.51
C LEU A 261 -3.84 -14.29 13.79
N VAL A 262 -4.67 -14.08 12.77
CA VAL A 262 -6.11 -13.82 12.97
C VAL A 262 -6.90 -15.04 13.44
N ARG A 263 -6.32 -16.24 13.31
CA ARG A 263 -6.85 -17.49 13.90
C ARG A 263 -6.39 -17.71 15.34
N GLY A 264 -5.49 -16.87 15.84
CA GLY A 264 -4.93 -16.97 17.20
C GLY A 264 -4.05 -18.20 17.40
N LYS A 265 -3.31 -18.62 16.37
CA LYS A 265 -2.40 -19.78 16.45
C LYS A 265 -0.98 -19.42 16.89
N VAL A 266 -0.63 -18.15 16.81
CA VAL A 266 0.70 -17.60 17.09
C VAL A 266 0.57 -16.40 18.03
N ASP A 267 1.69 -15.98 18.61
CA ASP A 267 1.73 -14.73 19.38
C ASP A 267 1.38 -13.56 18.46
N SER A 268 0.46 -12.71 18.90
CA SER A 268 0.00 -11.55 18.15
C SER A 268 0.93 -10.36 18.25
N ASN A 269 1.95 -10.38 19.12
CA ASN A 269 2.89 -9.27 19.30
C ASN A 269 2.16 -7.92 19.43
N GLU A 270 1.19 -7.89 20.35
CA GLU A 270 0.33 -6.74 20.67
C GLU A 270 -0.67 -6.30 19.58
N ILE A 271 -0.76 -7.00 18.45
CA ILE A 271 -1.71 -6.68 17.39
C ILE A 271 -3.15 -6.94 17.82
N ASN A 272 -4.01 -5.96 17.61
CA ASN A 272 -5.45 -6.12 17.64
C ASN A 272 -5.96 -6.62 16.30
N TYR A 273 -6.44 -7.87 16.29
CA TYR A 273 -6.99 -8.52 15.09
C TYR A 273 -8.51 -8.62 15.06
N ASN A 274 -9.22 -7.71 15.75
CA ASN A 274 -10.67 -7.60 15.63
C ASN A 274 -11.07 -7.25 14.19
N GLN A 275 -12.08 -7.97 13.69
CA GLN A 275 -12.51 -7.89 12.30
C GLN A 275 -14.01 -8.15 12.17
N THR A 276 -14.60 -7.80 11.03
CA THR A 276 -16.05 -7.82 10.79
C THR A 276 -16.49 -8.68 9.59
N SER A 277 -15.54 -9.33 8.91
CA SER A 277 -15.77 -10.11 7.68
C SER A 277 -15.91 -11.62 7.91
N THR A 278 -15.18 -12.20 8.87
CA THR A 278 -15.03 -13.65 9.04
C THR A 278 -15.67 -14.16 10.32
N LYS A 279 -16.96 -14.51 10.25
CA LYS A 279 -17.80 -14.94 11.39
C LYS A 279 -17.28 -16.12 12.20
N SER A 280 -16.51 -17.02 11.59
CA SER A 280 -16.00 -18.23 12.23
C SER A 280 -14.81 -17.97 13.15
N TYR A 281 -14.17 -16.79 13.07
CA TYR A 281 -12.99 -16.47 13.88
C TYR A 281 -13.40 -15.85 15.20
N LYS A 282 -12.65 -16.14 16.27
CA LYS A 282 -12.90 -15.59 17.62
C LYS A 282 -12.84 -14.06 17.67
N SER A 283 -12.07 -13.47 16.77
CA SER A 283 -11.90 -12.02 16.64
C SER A 283 -13.08 -11.30 16.00
N TYR A 284 -14.07 -12.03 15.49
CA TYR A 284 -15.22 -11.48 14.78
C TYR A 284 -16.09 -10.59 15.66
N VAL A 285 -16.47 -9.46 15.09
CA VAL A 285 -17.48 -8.55 15.61
C VAL A 285 -18.47 -8.24 14.49
N LYS A 286 -19.77 -8.25 14.79
CA LYS A 286 -20.77 -7.78 13.83
C LYS A 286 -20.51 -6.30 13.56
N SER A 287 -20.31 -5.91 12.31
CA SER A 287 -19.97 -4.53 11.92
C SER A 287 -20.90 -3.47 12.53
N LYS A 288 -22.21 -3.73 12.56
CA LYS A 288 -23.22 -2.86 13.19
C LYS A 288 -23.04 -2.63 14.70
N ASP A 289 -22.36 -3.55 15.38
CA ASP A 289 -22.11 -3.48 16.82
C ASP A 289 -20.73 -2.87 17.10
N ALA A 290 -19.85 -2.72 16.09
CA ALA A 290 -18.46 -2.31 16.25
C ALA A 290 -18.33 -0.90 16.84
N THR A 291 -19.15 0.05 16.36
CA THR A 291 -19.12 1.44 16.87
C THR A 291 -19.34 1.47 18.39
N LYS A 292 -20.35 0.75 18.88
CA LYS A 292 -20.65 0.67 20.32
C LYS A 292 -19.64 -0.18 21.09
N LYS A 293 -19.17 -1.28 20.50
CA LYS A 293 -18.28 -2.24 21.18
C LYS A 293 -16.88 -1.67 21.43
N PHE A 294 -16.40 -0.83 20.52
CA PHE A 294 -15.04 -0.28 20.55
C PHE A 294 -15.01 1.22 20.83
N ASP A 295 -16.14 1.80 21.28
CA ASP A 295 -16.27 3.22 21.57
C ASP A 295 -15.81 4.14 20.43
N ILE A 296 -16.00 3.70 19.17
CA ILE A 296 -15.68 4.50 17.98
C ILE A 296 -16.69 5.67 17.95
N PRO A 297 -16.25 6.92 17.73
CA PRO A 297 -17.17 8.04 17.57
C PRO A 297 -18.21 7.75 16.49
N ALA A 298 -19.48 8.06 16.74
CA ALA A 298 -20.57 7.63 15.85
C ALA A 298 -20.59 8.34 14.48
N LYS A 299 -19.92 9.49 14.36
CA LYS A 299 -19.84 10.32 13.15
C LYS A 299 -18.45 10.96 13.06
N SER A 300 -18.08 11.35 11.84
CA SER A 300 -16.90 12.19 11.62
C SER A 300 -17.03 13.52 12.37
N ASN A 301 -15.90 14.01 12.87
CA ASN A 301 -15.76 15.33 13.45
C ASN A 301 -14.35 15.83 13.10
N VAL A 302 -14.22 16.36 11.89
CA VAL A 302 -12.94 16.82 11.33
C VAL A 302 -12.65 18.21 11.85
N LEU A 303 -11.56 18.35 12.58
CA LEU A 303 -11.08 19.62 13.12
C LEU A 303 -9.99 20.21 12.21
N PRO A 304 -9.74 21.53 12.26
CA PRO A 304 -8.64 22.14 11.54
C PRO A 304 -7.31 21.48 11.90
N ALA A 305 -6.47 21.20 10.90
CA ALA A 305 -5.16 20.59 11.11
C ALA A 305 -4.29 21.45 12.05
N ALA A 306 -3.59 20.79 12.96
CA ALA A 306 -2.56 21.45 13.76
C ALA A 306 -1.36 21.84 12.90
N GLU A 307 -0.62 22.85 13.37
CA GLU A 307 0.55 23.37 12.66
C GLU A 307 1.62 22.29 12.49
N ARG A 308 2.17 22.20 11.29
CA ARG A 308 3.31 21.33 10.99
C ARG A 308 4.60 22.05 11.42
N PRO A 309 5.55 21.38 12.11
CA PRO A 309 6.81 22.02 12.47
C PRO A 309 7.62 22.49 11.25
N ALA A 310 8.01 23.77 11.24
CA ALA A 310 8.70 24.41 10.11
C ALA A 310 10.01 23.74 9.68
N LYS A 311 10.66 22.96 10.55
CA LYS A 311 11.86 22.18 10.18
C LYS A 311 11.61 21.19 9.03
N TYR A 312 10.36 20.76 8.84
CA TYR A 312 9.97 19.85 7.75
C TYR A 312 9.72 20.58 6.41
N ASP A 313 9.87 21.91 6.37
CA ASP A 313 9.94 22.69 5.14
C ASP A 313 11.37 22.70 4.53
N LEU A 314 12.36 22.22 5.30
CA LEU A 314 13.76 22.26 4.92
C LEU A 314 14.15 21.11 3.98
N TRP A 315 15.11 21.40 3.11
CA TRP A 315 15.81 20.42 2.30
C TRP A 315 17.12 20.03 2.96
N TYR A 316 17.34 18.73 3.08
CA TYR A 316 18.61 18.15 3.48
C TYR A 316 19.37 17.68 2.23
N TYR A 317 20.69 17.82 2.24
CA TYR A 317 21.55 17.51 1.10
C TYR A 317 22.58 16.48 1.52
N LEU A 318 22.82 15.49 0.67
CA LEU A 318 23.83 14.47 0.88
C LEU A 318 24.96 14.64 -0.14
N ASP A 319 26.19 14.32 0.26
CA ASP A 319 27.31 14.23 -0.67
C ASP A 319 27.31 12.91 -1.46
N LYS A 320 28.34 12.69 -2.29
CA LYS A 320 28.48 11.49 -3.12
C LYS A 320 28.60 10.18 -2.32
N ASP A 321 28.92 10.28 -1.03
CA ASP A 321 29.10 9.15 -0.11
C ASP A 321 27.90 9.04 0.85
N TYR A 322 26.77 9.70 0.51
CA TYR A 322 25.53 9.77 1.29
C TYR A 322 25.67 10.39 2.69
N LYS A 323 26.68 11.24 2.89
CA LYS A 323 26.85 11.96 4.17
C LYS A 323 26.10 13.29 4.14
N LEU A 324 25.48 13.62 5.27
CA LEU A 324 24.74 14.86 5.44
C LEU A 324 25.66 16.08 5.32
N ILE A 325 25.36 16.97 4.39
CA ILE A 325 26.09 18.21 4.16
C ILE A 325 25.61 19.27 5.17
N GLN A 326 26.56 19.92 5.84
CA GLN A 326 26.27 21.12 6.63
C GLN A 326 26.25 22.34 5.70
N LEU A 327 25.09 22.95 5.55
CA LEU A 327 24.97 24.20 4.80
C LEU A 327 25.63 25.35 5.58
N PRO A 328 26.27 26.31 4.89
CA PRO A 328 26.75 27.53 5.52
C PRO A 328 25.60 28.23 6.27
N LYS A 329 25.87 28.73 7.47
CA LYS A 329 24.94 29.63 8.15
C LYS A 329 24.97 30.97 7.40
N ASN A 330 23.83 31.40 6.88
CA ASN A 330 23.67 32.72 6.28
C ASN A 330 23.85 33.82 7.31
#